data_AF-A0A5D2B4H5-F1
#
_entry.id   AF-A0A5D2B4H5-F1
#
_cell.length_a   1.000
_cell.length_b   1.000
_cell.length_c   1.000
_cell.angle_alpha   90.00
_cell.angle_beta   90.00
_cell.angle_gamma   90.00
#
_symmetry.space_group_name_H-M   'P 1'
#
loop_
_entity.id
_entity.type
_entity.pdbx_description
1 polymer ?
#
loop_
_entity_poly.entity_id
_entity_poly.type
_entity_poly.pdbx_seq_one_letter_code
_entity_poly.pdbx_strand_id
1 'polypeptide(L)'
;MAATRKKRFERVTKDLKVTRVFSTLVEEMKAIGRVEDDSTYTDVMVPVAHSQRSPVFLLMGGGMGAGKSTVLKDILKESFWGGAAANAVVVEADAFKETDVIYRALASRGHHHDMLQTAELVHQSSTDAASSLLVTALNEGRDVVMDGTLSWEPFVEQTIAMARNVHKHQYRMGVGYKVDEDGTIIENYWEQVQEQQNADQTHRKPYRIELVGVVCDAYLAVVRGIRRAIMVKRAVRVKSQLKSHKMFASAFPRYCQLVDNARLYCTNALGSPPKLIAWKDGENKLLIDPDEIKCLTNVSKLNPAAESIYELYEEPTSLDEPASIWKDIVLNPSGPGILLELKASIQRIENSGVLRLQDFSCL
;
A
#
# COMPACT_ATOMS: atom_id res chain seq x y z
N MET A 1 -10.96 -21.74 -27.62
CA MET A 1 -10.00 -21.96 -26.49
C MET A 1 -10.31 -21.11 -25.24
N ALA A 2 -10.81 -19.87 -25.35
CA ALA A 2 -11.16 -19.03 -24.18
C ALA A 2 -12.29 -19.59 -23.28
N ALA A 3 -13.31 -20.23 -23.87
CA ALA A 3 -14.44 -20.81 -23.13
C ALA A 3 -14.06 -21.98 -22.20
N THR A 4 -13.06 -22.77 -22.59
CA THR A 4 -12.52 -23.88 -21.77
C THR A 4 -11.61 -23.36 -20.65
N ARG A 5 -10.98 -22.20 -20.85
CA ARG A 5 -10.13 -21.51 -19.86
C ARG A 5 -10.98 -20.97 -18.71
N LYS A 6 -12.04 -20.21 -18.99
CA LYS A 6 -12.95 -19.63 -17.99
C LYS A 6 -13.60 -20.71 -17.09
N LYS A 7 -14.11 -21.79 -17.68
CA LYS A 7 -14.67 -22.93 -16.92
C LYS A 7 -13.66 -23.61 -15.99
N ARG A 8 -12.39 -23.64 -16.38
CA ARG A 8 -11.31 -24.24 -15.57
C ARG A 8 -10.92 -23.33 -14.41
N PHE A 9 -10.90 -22.01 -14.62
CA PHE A 9 -10.74 -21.02 -13.56
C PHE A 9 -11.87 -21.10 -12.53
N GLU A 10 -13.13 -21.14 -12.97
CA GLU A 10 -14.29 -21.27 -12.09
C GLU A 10 -14.24 -22.54 -11.22
N ARG A 11 -13.75 -23.66 -11.79
CA ARG A 11 -13.57 -24.91 -11.03
C ARG A 11 -12.51 -24.77 -9.93
N VAL A 12 -11.33 -24.24 -10.24
CA VAL A 12 -10.24 -24.05 -9.24
C VAL A 12 -10.69 -23.12 -8.10
N THR A 13 -11.39 -22.04 -8.43
CA THR A 13 -11.93 -21.10 -7.43
C THR A 13 -12.98 -21.76 -6.53
N LYS A 14 -13.85 -22.62 -7.09
CA LYS A 14 -14.87 -23.33 -6.32
C LYS A 14 -14.25 -24.37 -5.38
N ASP A 15 -13.28 -25.13 -5.87
CA ASP A 15 -12.65 -26.22 -5.12
C ASP A 15 -11.78 -25.70 -3.96
N LEU A 16 -11.15 -24.53 -4.11
CA LEU A 16 -10.26 -23.94 -3.10
C LEU A 16 -10.94 -22.96 -2.14
N LYS A 17 -12.25 -22.71 -2.26
CA LYS A 17 -12.93 -21.65 -1.50
C LYS A 17 -12.83 -21.85 0.02
N VAL A 18 -13.05 -23.08 0.50
CA VAL A 18 -12.98 -23.39 1.95
C VAL A 18 -11.54 -23.33 2.43
N THR A 19 -10.61 -23.95 1.70
CA THR A 19 -9.17 -23.92 1.99
C THR A 19 -8.63 -22.50 2.07
N ARG A 20 -9.10 -21.61 1.17
CA ARG A 20 -8.76 -20.19 1.18
C ARG A 20 -9.12 -19.53 2.50
N VAL A 21 -10.37 -19.65 2.96
CA VAL A 21 -10.84 -19.05 4.22
C VAL A 21 -9.99 -19.50 5.41
N PHE A 22 -9.75 -20.81 5.55
CA PHE A 22 -8.91 -21.34 6.63
C PHE A 22 -7.46 -20.85 6.53
N SER A 23 -6.88 -20.83 5.32
CA SER A 23 -5.51 -20.34 5.14
C SER A 23 -5.38 -18.85 5.49
N THR A 24 -6.36 -18.03 5.10
CA THR A 24 -6.38 -16.60 5.42
C THR A 24 -6.46 -16.37 6.93
N LEU A 25 -7.34 -17.09 7.63
CA LEU A 25 -7.44 -17.02 9.09
C LEU A 25 -6.14 -17.42 9.79
N VAL A 26 -5.47 -18.48 9.30
CA VAL A 26 -4.18 -18.91 9.85
C VAL A 26 -3.11 -17.83 9.65
N GLU A 27 -3.05 -17.19 8.49
CA GLU A 27 -2.11 -16.10 8.24
C GLU A 27 -2.43 -14.85 9.08
N GLU A 28 -3.70 -14.52 9.30
CA GLU A 28 -4.12 -13.47 10.25
C GLU A 28 -3.65 -13.80 11.67
N MET A 29 -3.87 -15.04 12.14
CA MET A 29 -3.44 -15.48 13.47
C MET A 29 -1.91 -15.43 13.64
N LYS A 30 -1.15 -15.81 12.62
CA LYS A 30 0.31 -15.68 12.61
C LYS A 30 0.75 -14.23 12.66
N ALA A 31 0.12 -13.34 11.89
CA ALA A 31 0.44 -11.92 11.88
C ALA A 31 0.18 -11.22 13.23
N ILE A 32 -0.80 -11.71 14.00
CA ILE A 32 -1.08 -11.22 15.37
C ILE A 32 -0.06 -11.77 16.39
N GLY A 33 0.60 -12.89 16.08
CA GLY A 33 1.52 -13.60 16.97
C GLY A 33 0.84 -14.65 17.86
N ARG A 34 -0.29 -15.24 17.43
CA ARG A 34 -1.06 -16.23 18.20
C ARG A 34 -0.68 -17.70 17.90
N VAL A 35 0.37 -17.94 17.11
CA VAL A 35 0.78 -19.29 16.68
C VAL A 35 2.25 -19.51 17.05
N GLU A 36 2.51 -19.70 18.35
CA GLU A 36 3.63 -20.50 18.83
C GLU A 36 3.09 -21.57 19.80
N ASP A 37 3.79 -22.71 19.82
CA ASP A 37 3.46 -24.06 20.30
C ASP A 37 2.46 -24.23 21.47
N ASP A 38 1.77 -25.36 21.44
CA ASP A 38 0.74 -25.86 22.37
C ASP A 38 1.27 -26.18 23.79
N SER A 39 2.28 -25.44 24.28
CA SER A 39 2.80 -25.56 25.62
C SER A 39 3.05 -24.18 26.22
N THR A 40 2.22 -23.85 27.20
CA THR A 40 2.18 -22.64 28.04
C THR A 40 1.36 -21.48 27.49
N TYR A 41 0.11 -21.39 27.99
CA TYR A 41 -0.62 -20.13 28.18
C TYR A 41 0.24 -19.19 29.03
N THR A 42 1.20 -18.50 28.43
CA THR A 42 1.72 -17.25 28.97
C THR A 42 0.99 -16.14 28.26
N ASP A 43 0.06 -15.53 28.99
CA ASP A 43 -0.44 -14.19 28.76
C ASP A 43 0.68 -13.36 28.14
N VAL A 44 0.52 -12.94 26.88
CA VAL A 44 1.60 -12.36 26.05
C VAL A 44 2.17 -11.20 26.84
N MET A 45 3.29 -11.42 27.52
CA MET A 45 3.94 -10.41 28.34
C MET A 45 4.55 -9.40 27.40
N VAL A 46 3.72 -8.47 26.95
CA VAL A 46 4.17 -7.26 26.28
C VAL A 46 5.16 -6.60 27.26
N PRO A 47 6.41 -6.32 26.84
CA PRO A 47 7.42 -5.76 27.74
C PRO A 47 6.84 -4.58 28.51
N VAL A 48 7.05 -4.53 29.83
CA VAL A 48 6.44 -3.55 30.77
C VAL A 48 6.54 -2.08 30.31
N ALA A 49 7.54 -1.73 29.48
CA ALA A 49 7.69 -0.41 28.88
C ALA A 49 6.64 -0.07 27.79
N HIS A 50 6.10 -1.07 27.08
CA HIS A 50 5.11 -0.91 26.02
C HIS A 50 3.68 -0.76 26.56
N SER A 51 3.36 -1.42 27.68
CA SER A 51 2.04 -1.32 28.33
C SER A 51 1.81 0.03 29.04
N GLN A 52 2.87 0.82 29.28
CA GLN A 52 2.76 2.13 29.92
C GLN A 52 2.63 3.31 28.93
N ARG A 53 2.83 3.13 27.63
CA ARG A 53 2.66 4.22 26.65
C ARG A 53 1.38 4.08 25.83
N SER A 54 0.97 5.15 25.17
CA SER A 54 -0.04 5.05 24.11
C SER A 54 0.47 4.16 22.96
N PRO A 55 -0.39 3.29 22.40
CA PRO A 55 -0.04 2.52 21.22
C PRO A 55 0.12 3.45 20.00
N VAL A 56 0.95 3.06 19.05
CA VAL A 56 1.22 3.84 17.84
C VAL A 56 0.58 3.18 16.62
N PHE A 57 -0.16 3.97 15.87
CA PHE A 57 -0.68 3.58 14.57
C PHE A 57 0.07 4.34 13.46
N LEU A 58 0.97 3.65 12.78
CA LEU A 58 1.76 4.17 11.68
C LEU A 58 1.09 3.87 10.34
N LEU A 59 0.62 4.93 9.68
CA LEU A 59 0.06 4.91 8.34
C LEU A 59 1.16 5.20 7.32
N MET A 60 1.58 4.19 6.56
CA MET A 60 2.46 4.36 5.41
C MET A 60 1.62 4.58 4.15
N GLY A 61 1.80 5.73 3.50
CA GLY A 61 1.06 6.14 2.31
C GLY A 61 1.97 6.49 1.14
N GLY A 62 1.44 6.39 -0.08
CA GLY A 62 2.21 6.66 -1.28
C GLY A 62 1.81 5.76 -2.45
N GLY A 63 1.86 6.34 -3.66
CA GLY A 63 1.50 5.63 -4.87
C GLY A 63 2.31 4.35 -5.09
N MET A 64 1.79 3.45 -5.91
CA MET A 64 2.46 2.19 -6.21
C MET A 64 3.83 2.47 -6.85
N GLY A 65 4.89 1.83 -6.38
CA GLY A 65 6.27 2.08 -6.85
C GLY A 65 6.94 3.35 -6.28
N ALA A 66 6.30 4.06 -5.34
CA ALA A 66 6.89 5.26 -4.71
C ALA A 66 8.12 4.99 -3.81
N GLY A 67 8.40 3.73 -3.46
CA GLY A 67 9.53 3.38 -2.60
C GLY A 67 9.22 3.34 -1.09
N LYS A 68 7.95 3.13 -0.72
CA LYS A 68 7.49 3.00 0.68
C LYS A 68 8.34 2.05 1.52
N SER A 69 8.63 0.85 1.00
CA SER A 69 9.40 -0.16 1.71
C SER A 69 10.84 0.29 2.03
N THR A 70 11.42 1.20 1.23
CA THR A 70 12.75 1.78 1.53
C THR A 70 12.66 2.71 2.73
N VAL A 71 11.66 3.60 2.74
CA VAL A 71 11.43 4.53 3.86
C VAL A 71 11.05 3.79 5.13
N LEU A 72 10.19 2.78 5.05
CA LEU A 72 9.77 1.98 6.20
C LEU A 72 10.96 1.28 6.86
N LYS A 73 11.90 0.72 6.07
CA LYS A 73 13.11 0.08 6.61
C LYS A 73 13.96 1.04 7.44
N ASP A 74 13.99 2.32 7.09
CA ASP A 74 14.77 3.30 7.83
C ASP A 74 14.01 3.79 9.08
N ILE A 75 12.69 3.96 8.99
CA ILE A 75 11.84 4.26 10.14
C ILE A 75 11.91 3.18 11.20
N LEU A 76 11.86 1.90 10.80
CA LEU A 76 11.90 0.78 11.74
C LEU A 76 13.25 0.67 12.49
N LYS A 77 14.31 1.35 12.02
CA LYS A 77 15.60 1.46 12.72
C LYS A 77 15.64 2.62 13.73
N GLU A 78 14.67 3.53 13.70
CA GLU A 78 14.60 4.64 14.66
C GLU A 78 14.46 4.11 16.09
N SER A 79 14.95 4.88 17.06
CA SER A 79 15.03 4.45 18.47
C SER A 79 13.69 3.95 19.04
N PHE A 80 12.59 4.56 18.62
CA PHE A 80 11.25 4.12 18.99
C PHE A 80 10.94 2.71 18.49
N TRP A 81 11.20 2.44 17.21
CA TRP A 81 10.84 1.19 16.55
C TRP A 81 11.83 0.06 16.82
N GLY A 82 13.09 0.36 17.17
CA GLY A 82 14.11 -0.66 17.45
C GLY A 82 13.71 -1.70 18.51
N GLY A 83 12.80 -1.37 19.42
CA GLY A 83 12.17 -2.32 20.37
C GLY A 83 10.70 -2.62 20.11
N ALA A 84 9.95 -1.71 19.49
CA ALA A 84 8.51 -1.87 19.24
C ALA A 84 8.19 -2.67 17.98
N ALA A 85 9.05 -2.62 16.95
CA ALA A 85 8.79 -3.23 15.66
C ALA A 85 8.58 -4.74 15.73
N ALA A 86 9.27 -5.44 16.64
CA ALA A 86 9.12 -6.89 16.81
C ALA A 86 7.73 -7.30 17.30
N ASN A 87 7.04 -6.40 18.02
CA ASN A 87 5.71 -6.64 18.58
C ASN A 87 4.60 -5.91 17.81
N ALA A 88 4.96 -5.13 16.79
CA ALA A 88 4.02 -4.38 15.98
C ALA A 88 3.33 -5.30 14.95
N VAL A 89 2.04 -5.10 14.75
CA VAL A 89 1.29 -5.81 13.72
C VAL A 89 1.46 -5.05 12.40
N VAL A 90 2.05 -5.71 11.40
CA VAL A 90 2.20 -5.14 10.06
C VAL A 90 1.01 -5.57 9.19
N VAL A 91 0.24 -4.60 8.72
CA VAL A 91 -0.92 -4.81 7.85
C VAL A 91 -0.56 -4.40 6.43
N GLU A 92 -0.36 -5.39 5.56
CA GLU A 92 -0.11 -5.19 4.12
C GLU A 92 -1.02 -6.12 3.31
N ALA A 93 -1.96 -5.55 2.55
CA ALA A 93 -2.89 -6.34 1.72
C ALA A 93 -2.18 -7.16 0.64
N ASP A 94 -1.05 -6.68 0.12
CA ASP A 94 -0.27 -7.40 -0.89
C ASP A 94 0.40 -8.67 -0.31
N ALA A 95 0.73 -8.71 0.98
CA ALA A 95 1.29 -9.90 1.63
C ALA A 95 0.27 -11.06 1.66
N PHE A 96 -1.00 -10.76 1.92
CA PHE A 96 -2.09 -11.74 1.87
C PHE A 96 -2.37 -12.27 0.45
N LYS A 97 -2.04 -11.51 -0.60
CA LYS A 97 -2.16 -12.02 -1.98
C LYS A 97 -1.14 -13.10 -2.26
N GLU A 98 0.08 -12.98 -1.72
CA GLU A 98 1.17 -13.92 -1.96
C GLU A 98 0.98 -15.25 -1.23
N THR A 99 0.25 -15.24 -0.12
CA THR A 99 -0.12 -16.44 0.64
C THR A 99 -1.41 -17.08 0.15
N ASP A 100 -2.22 -16.37 -0.65
CA ASP A 100 -3.49 -16.86 -1.19
C ASP A 100 -3.30 -18.12 -2.04
N VAL A 101 -4.01 -19.19 -1.66
CA VAL A 101 -3.94 -20.50 -2.32
C VAL A 101 -4.38 -20.46 -3.79
N ILE A 102 -5.32 -19.59 -4.14
CA ILE A 102 -5.78 -19.40 -5.52
C ILE A 102 -4.71 -18.65 -6.31
N TYR A 103 -4.13 -17.59 -5.73
CA TYR A 103 -3.03 -16.86 -6.37
C TYR A 103 -1.84 -17.79 -6.67
N ARG A 104 -1.40 -18.58 -5.69
CA ARG A 104 -0.30 -19.56 -5.86
C ARG A 104 -0.62 -20.62 -6.89
N ALA A 105 -1.84 -21.18 -6.87
CA ALA A 105 -2.27 -22.21 -7.81
C ALA A 105 -2.32 -21.71 -9.27
N LEU A 106 -2.60 -20.41 -9.47
CA LEU A 106 -2.65 -19.79 -10.79
C LEU A 106 -1.27 -19.30 -11.24
N ALA A 107 -0.47 -18.70 -10.36
CA ALA A 107 0.89 -18.24 -10.66
C ALA A 107 1.86 -19.38 -11.01
N SER A 108 1.72 -20.54 -10.35
CA SER A 108 2.55 -21.73 -10.62
C SER A 108 2.36 -22.36 -11.99
N ARG A 109 1.28 -22.00 -12.73
CA ARG A 109 0.94 -22.58 -14.04
C ARG A 109 1.51 -21.81 -15.23
N GLY A 110 2.35 -20.79 -15.00
CA GLY A 110 3.25 -20.23 -16.03
C GLY A 110 2.61 -19.34 -17.10
N HIS A 111 1.32 -19.00 -17.00
CA HIS A 111 0.67 -18.12 -17.97
C HIS A 111 0.82 -16.64 -17.58
N HIS A 112 1.93 -16.03 -18.01
CA HIS A 112 2.25 -14.61 -17.77
C HIS A 112 1.10 -13.65 -18.15
N HIS A 113 0.36 -13.97 -19.20
CA HIS A 113 -0.76 -13.15 -19.69
C HIS A 113 -1.98 -13.10 -18.73
N ASP A 114 -2.08 -14.03 -17.78
CA ASP A 114 -3.21 -14.10 -16.81
C ASP A 114 -2.86 -13.48 -15.45
N MET A 115 -1.64 -12.97 -15.28
CA MET A 115 -1.14 -12.51 -13.99
C MET A 115 -1.96 -11.33 -13.43
N LEU A 116 -2.33 -10.38 -14.28
CA LEU A 116 -3.17 -9.24 -13.89
C LEU A 116 -4.57 -9.69 -13.47
N GLN A 117 -5.21 -10.56 -14.26
CA GLN A 117 -6.55 -11.08 -13.93
C GLN A 117 -6.53 -11.90 -12.63
N THR A 118 -5.47 -12.69 -12.42
CA THR A 118 -5.28 -13.48 -11.20
C THR A 118 -5.14 -12.58 -9.97
N ALA A 119 -4.37 -11.50 -10.07
CA ALA A 119 -4.17 -10.54 -8.98
C ALA A 119 -5.46 -9.78 -8.62
N GLU A 120 -6.32 -9.50 -9.61
CA GLU A 120 -7.63 -8.86 -9.38
C GLU A 120 -8.62 -9.79 -8.67
N LEU A 121 -8.63 -11.08 -9.02
CA LEU A 121 -9.54 -12.05 -8.43
C LEU A 121 -9.31 -12.23 -6.92
N VAL A 122 -8.05 -12.15 -6.49
CA VAL A 122 -7.71 -12.29 -5.07
C VAL A 122 -7.76 -10.96 -4.32
N HIS A 123 -7.84 -9.83 -5.04
CA HIS A 123 -7.74 -8.50 -4.47
C HIS A 123 -8.72 -8.27 -3.32
N GLN A 124 -10.01 -8.57 -3.53
CA GLN A 124 -11.02 -8.31 -2.50
C GLN A 124 -10.74 -9.08 -1.21
N SER A 125 -10.49 -10.39 -1.29
CA SER A 125 -10.28 -11.16 -0.06
C SER A 125 -8.96 -10.85 0.63
N SER A 126 -7.92 -10.42 -0.10
CA SER A 126 -6.69 -9.94 0.54
C SER A 126 -6.90 -8.59 1.23
N THR A 127 -7.71 -7.71 0.64
CA THR A 127 -8.13 -6.45 1.27
C THR A 127 -9.01 -6.70 2.50
N ASP A 128 -9.95 -7.64 2.43
CA ASP A 128 -10.81 -8.02 3.55
C ASP A 128 -9.96 -8.60 4.70
N ALA A 129 -9.00 -9.48 4.40
CA ALA A 129 -8.10 -10.08 5.39
C ALA A 129 -7.24 -9.02 6.10
N ALA A 130 -6.66 -8.10 5.32
CA ALA A 130 -5.91 -6.98 5.87
C ALA A 130 -6.79 -6.08 6.75
N SER A 131 -8.05 -5.88 6.37
CA SER A 131 -9.01 -5.07 7.15
C SER A 131 -9.44 -5.75 8.44
N SER A 132 -9.63 -7.08 8.41
CA SER A 132 -9.88 -7.94 9.58
C SER A 132 -8.73 -7.89 10.57
N LEU A 133 -7.50 -8.06 10.08
CA LEU A 133 -6.29 -7.94 10.88
C LEU A 133 -6.15 -6.55 11.50
N LEU A 134 -6.40 -5.49 10.71
CA LEU A 134 -6.32 -4.11 11.16
C LEU A 134 -7.28 -3.80 12.32
N VAL A 135 -8.56 -4.10 12.17
CA VAL A 135 -9.55 -3.80 13.21
C VAL A 135 -9.29 -4.61 14.47
N THR A 136 -8.87 -5.87 14.32
CA THR A 136 -8.50 -6.73 15.45
C THR A 136 -7.31 -6.14 16.22
N ALA A 137 -6.22 -5.83 15.53
CA ALA A 137 -5.02 -5.28 16.14
C ALA A 137 -5.27 -3.92 16.81
N LEU A 138 -6.09 -3.06 16.18
CA LEU A 138 -6.44 -1.76 16.74
C LEU A 138 -7.28 -1.88 18.01
N ASN A 139 -8.29 -2.76 18.01
CA ASN A 139 -9.11 -3.05 19.19
C ASN A 139 -8.27 -3.61 20.35
N GLU A 140 -7.23 -4.41 20.07
CA GLU A 140 -6.32 -4.97 21.07
C GLU A 140 -5.31 -3.95 21.64
N GLY A 141 -5.26 -2.73 21.11
CA GLY A 141 -4.29 -1.72 21.57
C GLY A 141 -2.85 -2.03 21.17
N ARG A 142 -2.63 -2.77 20.08
CA ARG A 142 -1.30 -3.11 19.56
C ARG A 142 -0.67 -1.93 18.82
N ASP A 143 0.65 -1.86 18.75
CA ASP A 143 1.27 -1.02 17.73
C ASP A 143 0.97 -1.60 16.35
N VAL A 144 0.54 -0.75 15.42
CA VAL A 144 0.13 -1.17 14.09
C VAL A 144 0.90 -0.36 13.04
N VAL A 145 1.46 -1.05 12.06
CA VAL A 145 2.03 -0.45 10.85
C VAL A 145 1.16 -0.86 9.67
N MET A 146 0.45 0.09 9.08
CA MET A 146 -0.37 -0.15 7.90
C MET A 146 0.36 0.33 6.65
N ASP A 147 0.76 -0.61 5.79
CA ASP A 147 1.34 -0.32 4.48
C ASP A 147 0.25 -0.33 3.41
N GLY A 148 -0.13 0.87 2.97
CA GLY A 148 -1.15 1.07 1.95
C GLY A 148 -0.74 2.15 0.94
N THR A 149 -1.57 2.30 -0.09
CA THR A 149 -1.42 3.48 -0.96
C THR A 149 -2.01 4.73 -0.32
N LEU A 150 -2.98 4.56 0.60
CA LEU A 150 -3.81 5.62 1.20
C LEU A 150 -4.47 6.52 0.14
N SER A 151 -4.78 5.94 -1.02
CA SER A 151 -5.34 6.66 -2.17
C SER A 151 -6.85 6.89 -2.07
N TRP A 152 -7.54 6.19 -1.18
CA TRP A 152 -9.00 6.26 -1.07
C TRP A 152 -9.37 6.97 0.23
N GLU A 153 -9.72 8.25 0.11
CA GLU A 153 -9.87 9.17 1.23
C GLU A 153 -10.92 8.73 2.27
N PRO A 154 -12.15 8.32 1.89
CA PRO A 154 -13.16 7.92 2.88
C PRO A 154 -12.70 6.76 3.76
N PHE A 155 -12.00 5.79 3.17
CA PHE A 155 -11.44 4.66 3.92
C PHE A 155 -10.39 5.13 4.94
N VAL A 156 -9.47 6.01 4.54
CA VAL A 156 -8.41 6.51 5.43
C VAL A 156 -9.01 7.34 6.57
N GLU A 157 -9.97 8.22 6.27
CA GLU A 157 -10.63 9.04 7.28
C GLU A 157 -11.41 8.21 8.29
N GLN A 158 -12.22 7.25 7.82
CA GLN A 158 -12.96 6.35 8.70
C GLN A 158 -12.00 5.51 9.55
N THR A 159 -10.87 5.07 8.99
CA THR A 159 -9.84 4.30 9.73
C THR A 159 -9.17 5.13 10.82
N ILE A 160 -8.82 6.39 10.52
CA ILE A 160 -8.29 7.31 11.54
C ILE A 160 -9.34 7.56 12.62
N ALA A 161 -10.59 7.81 12.25
CA ALA A 161 -11.68 8.01 13.19
C ALA A 161 -11.91 6.80 14.10
N MET A 162 -11.85 5.58 13.53
CA MET A 162 -11.89 4.34 14.30
C MET A 162 -10.70 4.26 15.27
N ALA A 163 -9.46 4.43 14.80
CA ALA A 163 -8.25 4.36 15.63
C ALA A 163 -8.24 5.40 16.78
N ARG A 164 -8.84 6.57 16.56
CA ARG A 164 -9.05 7.57 17.63
C ARG A 164 -10.05 7.11 18.68
N ASN A 165 -10.98 6.22 18.36
CA ASN A 165 -12.09 5.81 19.24
C ASN A 165 -11.99 4.37 19.78
N VAL A 166 -11.09 3.52 19.27
CA VAL A 166 -10.95 2.11 19.73
C VAL A 166 -10.63 1.95 21.22
N HIS A 167 -10.13 3.01 21.87
CA HIS A 167 -9.88 3.05 23.30
C HIS A 167 -11.16 3.22 24.15
N LYS A 168 -12.28 3.61 23.52
CA LYS A 168 -13.60 3.79 24.15
C LYS A 168 -14.63 2.77 23.68
N HIS A 169 -14.48 2.25 22.47
CA HIS A 169 -15.46 1.39 21.84
C HIS A 169 -14.77 0.30 21.03
N GLN A 170 -15.41 -0.86 20.90
CA GLN A 170 -14.99 -1.87 19.94
C GLN A 170 -15.58 -1.64 18.56
N TYR A 171 -14.81 -2.03 17.55
CA TYR A 171 -15.21 -1.95 16.15
C TYR A 171 -15.13 -3.33 15.48
N ARG A 172 -15.89 -3.50 14.40
CA ARG A 172 -15.78 -4.62 13.47
C ARG A 172 -15.74 -4.09 12.04
N MET A 173 -15.40 -4.95 11.09
CA MET A 173 -15.52 -4.62 9.68
C MET A 173 -16.98 -4.27 9.32
N GLY A 174 -17.15 -3.15 8.65
CA GLY A 174 -18.40 -2.77 8.00
C GLY A 174 -18.54 -3.43 6.62
N VAL A 175 -19.56 -3.01 5.89
CA VAL A 175 -19.88 -3.54 4.55
C VAL A 175 -18.91 -3.11 3.45
N GLY A 176 -18.02 -2.16 3.73
CA GLY A 176 -17.08 -1.56 2.79
C GLY A 176 -17.76 -0.60 1.82
N TYR A 177 -17.25 -0.53 0.60
CA TYR A 177 -17.86 0.21 -0.51
C TYR A 177 -18.77 -0.72 -1.34
N LYS A 178 -20.05 -0.37 -1.43
CA LYS A 178 -21.05 -1.07 -2.25
C LYS A 178 -21.89 -0.08 -3.04
N VAL A 179 -22.26 -0.49 -4.24
CA VAL A 179 -23.22 0.21 -5.09
C VAL A 179 -24.39 -0.74 -5.26
N ASP A 180 -25.56 -0.35 -4.76
CA ASP A 180 -26.80 -1.12 -4.87
C ASP A 180 -27.39 -1.02 -6.30
N GLU A 181 -28.36 -1.88 -6.61
CA GLU A 181 -28.97 -2.00 -7.95
C GLU A 181 -29.66 -0.70 -8.40
N ASP A 182 -30.15 0.10 -7.45
CA ASP A 182 -30.75 1.42 -7.62
C ASP A 182 -29.71 2.54 -7.78
N GLY A 183 -28.41 2.22 -7.71
CA GLY A 183 -27.30 3.17 -7.79
C GLY A 183 -26.95 3.84 -6.46
N THR A 184 -27.62 3.48 -5.36
CA THR A 184 -27.30 3.99 -4.02
C THR A 184 -25.90 3.52 -3.60
N ILE A 185 -25.06 4.45 -3.15
CA ILE A 185 -23.69 4.15 -2.68
C ILE A 185 -23.71 4.02 -1.16
N ILE A 186 -23.36 2.83 -0.67
CA ILE A 186 -23.10 2.57 0.74
C ILE A 186 -21.60 2.49 0.93
N GLU A 187 -21.04 3.36 1.77
CA GLU A 187 -19.61 3.37 2.06
C GLU A 187 -19.37 3.42 3.57
N ASN A 188 -19.22 2.25 4.18
CA ASN A 188 -18.97 2.10 5.61
C ASN A 188 -17.96 0.98 5.86
N TYR A 189 -16.75 1.34 6.25
CA TYR A 189 -15.66 0.38 6.46
C TYR A 189 -15.60 -0.17 7.88
N TRP A 190 -16.10 0.58 8.88
CA TRP A 190 -15.98 0.22 10.29
C TRP A 190 -17.29 0.44 11.03
N GLU A 191 -17.77 -0.60 11.71
CA GLU A 191 -18.99 -0.55 12.51
C GLU A 191 -18.63 -0.62 14.00
N GLN A 192 -19.16 0.31 14.77
CA GLN A 192 -19.06 0.24 16.23
C GLN A 192 -19.93 -0.92 16.77
N VAL A 193 -19.36 -1.70 17.67
CA VAL A 193 -20.05 -2.80 18.36
C VAL A 193 -20.59 -2.28 19.69
N GLN A 194 -21.85 -2.57 20.01
CA GLN A 194 -22.41 -2.28 21.33
C GLN A 194 -21.76 -3.22 22.35
N GLU A 195 -20.95 -2.68 23.26
CA GLU A 195 -20.39 -3.46 24.36
C GLU A 195 -21.48 -3.76 25.40
N GLN A 196 -21.60 -5.04 25.79
CA GLN A 196 -22.32 -5.39 27.01
C GLN A 196 -21.51 -4.85 28.20
N GLN A 197 -22.19 -4.18 29.14
CA GLN A 197 -21.62 -3.38 30.24
C GLN A 197 -20.70 -4.11 31.24
N ASN A 198 -20.23 -5.33 30.94
CA ASN A 198 -19.54 -6.22 31.86
C ASN A 198 -18.10 -6.60 31.45
N ALA A 199 -17.50 -5.96 30.44
CA ALA A 199 -16.08 -6.14 30.21
C ALA A 199 -15.31 -5.22 31.16
N ASP A 200 -14.50 -5.85 32.03
CA ASP A 200 -13.47 -5.23 32.85
C ASP A 200 -12.87 -4.04 32.10
N GLN A 201 -12.95 -2.84 32.67
CA GLN A 201 -12.49 -1.60 32.03
C GLN A 201 -10.96 -1.65 31.92
N THR A 202 -10.44 -2.42 30.96
CA THR A 202 -9.05 -2.34 30.54
C THR A 202 -8.86 -0.89 30.13
N HIS A 203 -8.05 -0.14 30.89
CA HIS A 203 -7.72 1.26 30.63
C HIS A 203 -6.91 1.37 29.33
N ARG A 204 -7.57 1.16 28.18
CA ARG A 204 -6.97 1.28 26.86
C ARG A 204 -6.60 2.74 26.64
N LYS A 205 -5.36 2.97 26.22
CA LYS A 205 -4.87 4.32 25.94
C LYS A 205 -5.25 4.73 24.51
N PRO A 206 -5.51 6.03 24.27
CA PRO A 206 -5.74 6.52 22.91
C PRO A 206 -4.47 6.32 22.06
N TYR A 207 -4.67 6.00 20.78
CA TYR A 207 -3.57 5.85 19.82
C TYR A 207 -2.91 7.19 19.52
N ARG A 208 -1.57 7.18 19.44
CA ARG A 208 -0.81 8.17 18.69
C ARG A 208 -0.76 7.74 17.23
N ILE A 209 -1.21 8.59 16.32
CA ILE A 209 -1.30 8.29 14.89
C ILE A 209 -0.20 9.04 14.15
N GLU A 210 0.63 8.29 13.44
CA GLU A 210 1.74 8.80 12.64
C GLU A 210 1.47 8.53 11.16
N LEU A 211 1.60 9.56 10.31
CA LEU A 211 1.52 9.43 8.87
C LEU A 211 2.90 9.57 8.25
N VAL A 212 3.26 8.62 7.39
CA VAL A 212 4.46 8.70 6.56
C VAL A 212 4.06 8.57 5.12
N GLY A 213 4.11 9.70 4.41
CA GLY A 213 3.92 9.77 2.98
C GLY A 213 5.21 9.54 2.22
N VAL A 214 5.12 8.86 1.09
CA VAL A 214 6.24 8.70 0.15
C VAL A 214 5.78 9.08 -1.25
N VAL A 215 6.47 10.04 -1.85
CA VAL A 215 6.22 10.52 -3.20
C VAL A 215 7.45 10.35 -4.08
N CYS A 216 7.19 10.16 -5.36
CA CYS A 216 8.20 10.28 -6.39
C CYS A 216 7.53 10.71 -7.70
N ASP A 217 8.35 11.09 -8.65
CA ASP A 217 7.94 11.31 -10.02
C ASP A 217 7.19 10.08 -10.59
N ALA A 218 6.13 10.34 -11.35
CA ALA A 218 5.24 9.28 -11.83
C ALA A 218 5.92 8.40 -12.88
N TYR A 219 6.78 8.95 -13.73
CA TYR A 219 7.56 8.18 -14.68
C TYR A 219 8.52 7.23 -13.95
N LEU A 220 9.24 7.72 -12.94
CA LEU A 220 10.10 6.89 -12.11
C LEU A 220 9.31 5.76 -11.41
N ALA A 221 8.10 6.04 -10.93
CA ALA A 221 7.23 5.02 -10.35
C ALA A 221 6.86 3.93 -11.37
N VAL A 222 6.51 4.30 -12.60
CA VAL A 222 6.18 3.36 -13.68
C VAL A 222 7.38 2.49 -14.03
N VAL A 223 8.57 3.08 -14.19
CA VAL A 223 9.81 2.33 -14.45
C VAL A 223 10.09 1.33 -13.32
N ARG A 224 9.92 1.73 -12.06
CA ARG A 224 10.04 0.83 -10.90
C ARG A 224 8.99 -0.30 -10.94
N GLY A 225 7.77 0.01 -11.36
CA GLY A 225 6.68 -0.95 -11.55
C GLY A 225 7.03 -2.00 -12.61
N ILE A 226 7.53 -1.58 -13.77
CA ILE A 226 7.98 -2.46 -14.86
C ILE A 226 9.15 -3.35 -14.38
N ARG A 227 10.17 -2.75 -13.75
CA ARG A 227 11.30 -3.51 -13.21
C ARG A 227 10.84 -4.57 -12.19
N ARG A 228 9.87 -4.22 -11.34
CA ARG A 228 9.27 -5.16 -10.38
C ARG A 228 8.48 -6.27 -11.08
N ALA A 229 7.75 -5.97 -12.14
CA ALA A 229 7.05 -6.98 -12.94
C ALA A 229 8.04 -8.02 -13.50
N ILE A 230 9.17 -7.56 -14.04
CA ILE A 230 10.23 -8.43 -14.58
C ILE A 230 10.89 -9.27 -13.48
N MET A 231 11.33 -8.63 -12.39
CA MET A 231 12.15 -9.30 -11.36
C MET A 231 11.36 -10.24 -10.46
N VAL A 232 10.16 -9.85 -10.04
CA VAL A 232 9.37 -10.58 -9.04
C VAL A 232 8.02 -11.03 -9.56
N LYS A 233 7.77 -10.95 -10.88
CA LYS A 233 6.53 -11.41 -11.51
C LYS A 233 5.28 -10.77 -10.87
N ARG A 234 5.36 -9.47 -10.58
CA ARG A 234 4.24 -8.67 -10.04
C ARG A 234 4.00 -7.41 -10.87
N ALA A 235 3.14 -7.55 -11.87
CA ALA A 235 2.70 -6.45 -12.72
C ALA A 235 1.62 -5.59 -12.05
N VAL A 236 1.62 -4.30 -12.37
CA VAL A 236 0.62 -3.32 -11.95
C VAL A 236 0.17 -2.57 -13.19
N ARG A 237 -1.15 -2.37 -13.36
CA ARG A 237 -1.63 -1.54 -14.47
C ARG A 237 -1.20 -0.10 -14.25
N VAL A 238 -0.55 0.49 -15.26
CA VAL A 238 -0.05 1.87 -15.25
C VAL A 238 -1.17 2.85 -14.84
N LYS A 239 -2.36 2.73 -15.42
CA LYS A 239 -3.52 3.58 -15.04
C LYS A 239 -3.84 3.53 -13.54
N SER A 240 -3.86 2.34 -12.94
CA SER A 240 -4.10 2.17 -11.49
C SER A 240 -2.95 2.76 -10.66
N GLN A 241 -1.71 2.58 -11.12
CA GLN A 241 -0.53 3.17 -10.51
C GLN A 241 -0.61 4.70 -10.52
N LEU A 242 -0.82 5.34 -11.68
CA LEU A 242 -0.95 6.78 -11.81
C LEU A 242 -2.12 7.32 -10.96
N LYS A 243 -3.28 6.64 -10.98
CA LYS A 243 -4.43 7.00 -10.13
C LYS A 243 -4.08 6.98 -8.64
N SER A 244 -3.33 5.97 -8.17
CA SER A 244 -2.91 5.89 -6.77
C SER A 244 -2.01 7.06 -6.37
N HIS A 245 -1.07 7.44 -7.23
CA HIS A 245 -0.18 8.58 -7.03
C HIS A 245 -0.98 9.89 -6.92
N LYS A 246 -1.86 10.15 -7.90
CA LYS A 246 -2.69 11.36 -7.92
C LYS A 246 -3.54 11.47 -6.66
N MET A 247 -4.31 10.43 -6.35
CA MET A 247 -5.27 10.49 -5.24
C MET A 247 -4.58 10.63 -3.88
N PHE A 248 -3.47 9.91 -3.65
CA PHE A 248 -2.68 10.07 -2.44
C PHE A 248 -2.11 11.49 -2.31
N ALA A 249 -1.49 12.01 -3.37
CA ALA A 249 -0.89 13.34 -3.35
C ALA A 249 -1.93 14.44 -3.09
N SER A 250 -3.12 14.32 -3.68
CA SER A 250 -4.24 15.24 -3.44
C SER A 250 -4.77 15.19 -2.01
N ALA A 251 -4.85 14.01 -1.40
CA ALA A 251 -5.42 13.84 -0.07
C ALA A 251 -4.41 14.08 1.08
N PHE A 252 -3.10 13.99 0.81
CA PHE A 252 -2.05 14.10 1.83
C PHE A 252 -2.17 15.33 2.75
N PRO A 253 -2.44 16.57 2.25
CA PRO A 253 -2.61 17.73 3.12
C PRO A 253 -3.76 17.58 4.12
N ARG A 254 -4.86 16.93 3.71
CA ARG A 254 -6.01 16.68 4.58
C ARG A 254 -5.68 15.62 5.63
N TYR A 255 -5.00 14.53 5.23
CA TYR A 255 -4.55 13.53 6.20
C TYR A 255 -3.64 14.12 7.29
N CYS A 256 -2.77 15.07 6.93
CA CYS A 256 -1.93 15.77 7.89
C CYS A 256 -2.73 16.50 8.98
N GLN A 257 -3.99 16.85 8.75
CA GLN A 257 -4.85 17.50 9.75
C GLN A 257 -5.48 16.49 10.73
N LEU A 258 -5.56 15.21 10.36
CA LEU A 258 -6.26 14.17 11.12
C LEU A 258 -5.33 13.38 12.06
N VAL A 259 -4.02 13.43 11.81
CA VAL A 259 -2.97 12.67 12.51
C VAL A 259 -2.16 13.56 13.45
N ASP A 260 -1.49 12.95 14.43
CA ASP A 260 -0.64 13.68 15.37
C ASP A 260 0.64 14.16 14.67
N ASN A 261 1.32 13.23 13.99
CA ASN A 261 2.58 13.51 13.31
C ASN A 261 2.49 13.11 11.84
N ALA A 262 3.11 13.91 10.96
CA ALA A 262 3.21 13.58 9.54
C ALA A 262 4.62 13.81 9.02
N ARG A 263 5.11 12.91 8.18
CA ARG A 263 6.37 13.03 7.45
C ARG A 263 6.12 12.74 5.98
N LEU A 264 6.76 13.49 5.09
CA LEU A 264 6.70 13.26 3.65
C LEU A 264 8.11 13.09 3.11
N TYR A 265 8.34 11.96 2.43
CA TYR A 265 9.63 11.65 1.81
C TYR A 265 9.53 11.69 0.29
N CYS A 266 10.55 12.25 -0.35
CA CYS A 266 10.77 12.19 -1.79
C CYS A 266 11.82 11.12 -2.11
N THR A 267 11.56 10.27 -3.10
CA THR A 267 12.49 9.21 -3.53
C THR A 267 12.97 9.36 -4.98
N ASN A 268 13.00 10.60 -5.50
CA ASN A 268 13.42 10.86 -6.88
C ASN A 268 14.90 10.57 -7.13
N ALA A 269 15.76 10.81 -6.13
CA ALA A 269 17.20 10.57 -6.25
C ALA A 269 17.50 9.07 -6.30
N LEU A 270 17.90 8.57 -7.47
CA LEU A 270 18.27 7.16 -7.69
C LEU A 270 19.53 6.80 -6.91
N GLY A 271 19.45 5.76 -6.08
CA GLY A 271 20.58 5.25 -5.30
C GLY A 271 20.92 6.06 -4.04
N SER A 272 20.24 7.18 -3.83
CA SER A 272 20.36 8.01 -2.62
C SER A 272 19.29 7.65 -1.59
N PRO A 273 19.51 7.94 -0.30
CA PRO A 273 18.48 7.78 0.72
C PRO A 273 17.27 8.68 0.44
N PRO A 274 16.05 8.29 0.85
CA PRO A 274 14.86 9.14 0.75
C PRO A 274 15.07 10.50 1.42
N LYS A 275 14.71 11.58 0.73
CA LYS A 275 14.82 12.96 1.27
C LYS A 275 13.54 13.31 2.03
N LEU A 276 13.63 13.78 3.27
CA LEU A 276 12.49 14.33 4.01
C LEU A 276 12.18 15.72 3.46
N ILE A 277 10.95 15.93 2.97
CA ILE A 277 10.53 17.15 2.27
C ILE A 277 9.38 17.88 2.95
N ALA A 278 8.66 17.21 3.86
CA ALA A 278 7.71 17.86 4.74
C ALA A 278 7.61 17.14 6.09
N TRP A 279 7.37 17.89 7.16
CA TRP A 279 7.24 17.35 8.52
C TRP A 279 6.28 18.17 9.37
N LYS A 280 5.45 17.46 10.14
CA LYS A 280 4.52 17.96 11.15
C LYS A 280 4.75 17.17 12.43
N ASP A 281 4.79 17.88 13.55
CA ASP A 281 4.84 17.31 14.89
C ASP A 281 3.79 17.98 15.78
N GLY A 282 2.88 17.17 16.34
CA GLY A 282 1.75 17.63 17.15
C GLY A 282 0.87 18.66 16.43
N GLU A 283 0.48 19.72 17.13
CA GLU A 283 -0.41 20.77 16.59
C GLU A 283 0.28 21.77 15.65
N ASN A 284 1.55 21.55 15.32
CA ASN A 284 2.28 22.46 14.45
C ASN A 284 1.77 22.38 13.00
N LYS A 285 1.94 23.49 12.27
CA LYS A 285 1.72 23.50 10.82
C LYS A 285 2.79 22.64 10.14
N LEU A 286 2.44 22.05 9.00
CA LEU A 286 3.37 21.28 8.17
C LEU A 286 4.52 22.19 7.69
N LEU A 287 5.74 21.88 8.12
CA LEU A 287 6.97 22.48 7.61
C LEU A 287 7.34 21.81 6.30
N ILE A 288 7.75 22.62 5.31
CA ILE A 288 7.87 22.19 3.91
C ILE A 288 9.21 22.68 3.35
N ASP A 289 9.94 21.80 2.66
CA ASP A 289 11.04 22.18 1.75
C ASP A 289 10.41 22.76 0.46
N PRO A 290 10.53 24.09 0.21
CA PRO A 290 9.82 24.76 -0.89
C PRO A 290 10.30 24.31 -2.27
N ASP A 291 11.53 23.80 -2.39
CA ASP A 291 12.08 23.35 -3.67
C ASP A 291 11.60 21.94 -4.00
N GLU A 292 11.53 21.07 -3.00
CA GLU A 292 11.20 19.66 -3.21
C GLU A 292 9.69 19.36 -3.18
N ILE A 293 8.89 20.18 -2.48
CA ILE A 293 7.44 19.95 -2.36
C ILE A 293 6.73 19.98 -3.71
N LYS A 294 7.35 20.59 -4.74
CA LYS A 294 6.88 20.59 -6.12
C LYS A 294 6.57 19.17 -6.62
N CYS A 295 7.30 18.15 -6.16
CA CYS A 295 7.02 16.76 -6.51
C CYS A 295 5.59 16.33 -6.08
N LEU A 296 5.16 16.69 -4.87
CA LEU A 296 3.80 16.38 -4.39
C LEU A 296 2.76 17.13 -5.23
N THR A 297 2.98 18.42 -5.48
CA THR A 297 2.06 19.27 -6.25
C THR A 297 1.95 18.84 -7.72
N ASN A 298 3.04 18.40 -8.34
CA ASN A 298 3.01 17.92 -9.71
C ASN A 298 2.23 16.59 -9.79
N VAL A 299 2.49 15.67 -8.86
CA VAL A 299 1.83 14.38 -8.82
C VAL A 299 0.33 14.49 -8.52
N SER A 300 -0.12 15.48 -7.74
CA SER A 300 -1.56 15.72 -7.53
C SER A 300 -2.29 16.19 -8.79
N LYS A 301 -1.57 16.79 -9.75
CA LYS A 301 -2.09 17.22 -11.06
C LYS A 301 -1.89 16.20 -12.19
N LEU A 302 -1.38 15.01 -11.87
CA LEU A 302 -1.12 13.95 -12.84
C LEU A 302 -2.37 13.59 -13.67
N ASN A 303 -2.19 13.31 -14.95
CA ASN A 303 -3.22 12.72 -15.80
C ASN A 303 -3.21 11.18 -15.66
N PRO A 304 -4.20 10.58 -14.96
CA PRO A 304 -4.22 9.13 -14.77
C PRO A 304 -4.61 8.37 -16.04
N ALA A 305 -5.12 9.06 -17.07
CA ALA A 305 -5.50 8.48 -18.35
C ALA A 305 -4.40 8.59 -19.42
N ALA A 306 -3.21 9.07 -19.05
CA ALA A 306 -2.08 9.21 -19.97
C ALA A 306 -1.77 7.88 -20.69
N GLU A 307 -1.65 7.95 -22.03
CA GLU A 307 -1.23 6.83 -22.86
C GLU A 307 0.24 6.96 -23.31
N SER A 308 0.87 8.12 -23.09
CA SER A 308 2.29 8.37 -23.33
C SER A 308 2.95 9.12 -22.16
N ILE A 309 4.29 9.11 -22.10
CA ILE A 309 5.04 9.86 -21.08
C ILE A 309 4.83 11.38 -21.19
N TYR A 310 4.51 11.87 -22.38
CA TYR A 310 4.29 13.29 -22.65
C TYR A 310 2.93 13.78 -22.14
N GLU A 311 2.00 12.86 -21.88
CA GLU A 311 0.65 13.16 -21.39
C GLU A 311 0.53 13.08 -19.87
N LEU A 312 1.62 12.78 -19.15
CA LEU A 312 1.58 12.58 -17.70
C LEU A 312 1.15 13.84 -16.95
N TYR A 313 1.53 15.03 -17.44
CA TYR A 313 1.24 16.32 -16.81
C TYR A 313 0.58 17.26 -17.83
N GLU A 314 -0.40 18.07 -17.40
CA GLU A 314 -1.17 18.97 -18.28
C GLU A 314 -0.35 20.14 -18.81
N GLU A 315 0.57 20.66 -18.00
CA GLU A 315 1.59 21.60 -18.45
C GLU A 315 2.85 20.80 -18.82
N PRO A 316 3.59 21.19 -19.87
CA PRO A 316 4.89 20.62 -20.14
C PRO A 316 5.80 20.97 -18.95
N THR A 317 5.80 20.10 -17.95
CA THR A 317 6.88 20.03 -16.97
C THR A 317 8.14 19.89 -17.79
N SER A 318 9.10 20.76 -17.53
CA SER A 318 10.32 20.97 -18.27
C SER A 318 11.14 19.67 -18.44
N LEU A 319 10.71 18.78 -19.32
CA LEU A 319 11.51 17.67 -19.83
C LEU A 319 12.79 18.19 -20.53
N ASP A 320 12.77 19.47 -20.92
CA ASP A 320 13.86 20.27 -21.46
C ASP A 320 14.83 20.84 -20.40
N GLU A 321 14.52 20.75 -19.10
CA GLU A 321 15.50 21.13 -18.07
C GLU A 321 16.68 20.14 -18.05
N PRO A 322 17.93 20.61 -17.86
CA PRO A 322 19.13 19.78 -17.90
C PRO A 322 19.19 18.65 -16.85
N ALA A 323 18.22 18.58 -15.93
CA ALA A 323 18.12 17.62 -14.83
C ALA A 323 16.87 16.72 -14.93
N SER A 324 16.28 16.54 -16.11
CA SER A 324 15.13 15.64 -16.26
C SER A 324 15.54 14.21 -15.91
N ILE A 325 14.91 13.65 -14.88
CA ILE A 325 15.07 12.26 -14.38
C ILE A 325 15.05 11.23 -15.52
N TRP A 326 14.37 11.56 -16.63
CA TRP A 326 14.39 10.81 -17.88
C TRP A 326 15.80 10.61 -18.48
N LYS A 327 16.60 11.69 -18.59
CA LYS A 327 17.99 11.62 -19.05
C LYS A 327 18.82 10.78 -18.08
N ASP A 328 18.65 10.97 -16.78
CA ASP A 328 19.41 10.22 -15.78
C ASP A 328 19.05 8.73 -15.73
N ILE A 329 17.79 8.34 -15.98
CA ILE A 329 17.38 6.92 -16.02
C ILE A 329 17.81 6.24 -17.32
N VAL A 330 17.67 6.94 -18.45
CA VAL A 330 17.97 6.38 -19.78
C VAL A 330 19.49 6.40 -20.08
N LEU A 331 20.24 7.36 -19.51
CA LEU A 331 21.66 7.56 -19.79
C LEU A 331 22.60 7.04 -18.68
N ASN A 332 22.10 6.50 -17.55
CA ASN A 332 23.00 5.94 -16.52
C ASN A 332 23.68 4.63 -16.99
N PRO A 333 25.02 4.53 -17.04
CA PRO A 333 25.73 3.36 -17.56
C PRO A 333 25.81 2.16 -16.59
N SER A 334 25.32 2.29 -15.35
CA SER A 334 25.71 1.41 -14.23
C SER A 334 24.83 0.17 -14.00
N GLY A 335 24.32 -0.43 -15.08
CA GLY A 335 23.59 -1.72 -15.01
C GLY A 335 23.53 -2.45 -16.34
N PRO A 336 24.65 -3.01 -16.86
CA PRO A 336 24.77 -3.37 -18.26
C PRO A 336 23.81 -4.47 -18.73
N GLY A 337 23.41 -5.43 -17.90
CA GLY A 337 22.50 -6.51 -18.33
C GLY A 337 21.03 -6.09 -18.46
N ILE A 338 20.51 -5.45 -17.41
CA ILE A 338 19.08 -5.10 -17.30
C ILE A 338 18.75 -3.90 -18.18
N LEU A 339 19.67 -2.94 -18.32
CA LEU A 339 19.49 -1.81 -19.22
C LEU A 339 19.51 -2.28 -20.69
N LEU A 340 20.31 -3.30 -21.05
CA LEU A 340 20.30 -3.86 -22.40
C LEU A 340 18.97 -4.56 -22.71
N GLU A 341 18.41 -5.32 -21.78
CA GLU A 341 17.09 -5.95 -21.97
C GLU A 341 15.96 -4.92 -22.02
N LEU A 342 16.00 -3.89 -21.16
CA LEU A 342 15.05 -2.79 -21.18
C LEU A 342 15.17 -2.00 -22.49
N LYS A 343 16.39 -1.66 -22.92
CA LYS A 343 16.68 -0.95 -24.16
C LYS A 343 16.30 -1.77 -25.39
N ALA A 344 16.57 -3.08 -25.40
CA ALA A 344 16.15 -3.97 -26.48
C ALA A 344 14.62 -4.15 -26.53
N SER A 345 13.94 -4.05 -25.39
CA SER A 345 12.48 -4.10 -25.32
C SER A 345 11.86 -2.77 -25.77
N ILE A 346 12.41 -1.64 -25.34
CA ILE A 346 12.03 -0.29 -25.78
C ILE A 346 12.27 -0.13 -27.28
N GLN A 347 13.45 -0.49 -27.80
CA GLN A 347 13.76 -0.41 -29.24
C GLN A 347 12.85 -1.31 -30.10
N ARG A 348 12.44 -2.48 -29.59
CA ARG A 348 11.45 -3.33 -30.29
C ARG A 348 10.07 -2.67 -30.36
N ILE A 349 9.68 -1.93 -29.32
CA ILE A 349 8.41 -1.20 -29.27
C ILE A 349 8.48 0.06 -30.15
N GLU A 350 9.58 0.81 -30.11
CA GLU A 350 9.83 2.00 -30.95
C GLU A 350 9.85 1.65 -32.45
N ASN A 351 10.50 0.55 -32.84
CA ASN A 351 10.55 0.09 -34.23
C ASN A 351 9.20 -0.43 -34.74
N SER A 352 8.24 -0.70 -33.86
CA SER A 352 6.87 -1.08 -34.22
C SER A 352 5.93 0.12 -34.42
N GLY A 353 6.42 1.34 -34.21
CA GLY A 353 5.70 2.59 -34.51
C GLY A 353 4.58 2.97 -33.54
N VAL A 354 4.47 2.29 -32.38
CA VAL A 354 3.41 2.52 -31.39
C VAL A 354 4.04 2.51 -29.99
N LEU A 355 4.37 3.69 -29.45
CA LEU A 355 4.68 3.84 -28.03
C LEU A 355 3.37 4.08 -27.28
N ARG A 356 2.66 3.01 -26.90
CA ARG A 356 1.56 3.10 -25.91
C ARG A 356 2.07 2.62 -24.56
N LEU A 357 1.83 3.39 -23.50
CA LEU A 357 2.02 2.96 -22.10
C LEU A 357 1.25 1.65 -21.80
N GLN A 358 0.22 1.35 -22.59
CA GLN A 358 -0.57 0.12 -22.51
C GLN A 358 0.20 -1.13 -22.97
N ASP A 359 1.19 -1.02 -23.85
CA ASP A 359 1.94 -2.19 -24.33
C ASP A 359 2.87 -2.75 -23.25
N PHE A 360 3.26 -1.92 -22.27
CA PHE A 360 3.99 -2.33 -21.06
C PHE A 360 3.11 -3.03 -20.02
N SER A 361 1.78 -3.05 -20.20
CA SER A 361 0.86 -3.78 -19.32
C SER A 361 0.75 -5.28 -19.66
N CYS A 362 1.36 -5.72 -20.77
CA CYS A 362 1.35 -7.11 -21.24
C CYS A 362 2.68 -7.86 -21.04
N LEU A 363 3.68 -7.24 -20.40
CA LEU A 363 4.96 -7.87 -20.05
C LEU A 363 4.91 -8.57 -18.68
#